data_AF-A0A1B6LGQ5-F1
#
_entry.id   AF-A0A1B6LGQ5-F1
#
_cell.length_a   1.000
_cell.length_b   1.000
_cell.length_c   1.000
_cell.angle_alpha   90.00
_cell.angle_beta   90.00
_cell.angle_gamma   90.00
#
_symmetry.space_group_name_H-M   'P 1'
#
loop_
_entity.id
_entity.type
_entity.pdbx_description
1 polymer ?
#
loop_
_entity_poly.entity_id
_entity_poly.type
_entity_poly.pdbx_seq_one_letter_code
_entity_poly.pdbx_strand_id
1 'polypeptide(L)'
;LPKMKARALNTYEITGNIRDKEIMTNRKMTYDLKLRTLHRQANSKFIQESDNKPKALWSLINSERRGKHNNPECPELIINNTIVRKPTEVAESLNTYFTQIADITIQRQTNALA
;
A
#
# COMPACT_ATOMS: atom_id res chain seq x y z
N LEU A 1 1.27 6.66 -18.33
CA LEU A 1 1.69 7.60 -17.25
C LEU A 1 2.12 6.88 -15.96
N PRO A 2 1.32 6.03 -15.29
CA PRO A 2 1.77 5.30 -14.09
C PRO A 2 2.97 4.40 -14.38
N LYS A 3 2.90 3.63 -15.48
CA LYS A 3 4.01 2.80 -15.98
C LYS A 3 5.28 3.61 -16.31
N MET A 4 5.15 4.88 -16.71
CA MET A 4 6.29 5.74 -17.07
C MET A 4 7.00 6.30 -15.83
N LYS A 5 6.25 6.64 -14.77
CA LYS A 5 6.80 6.99 -13.45
C LYS A 5 7.54 5.80 -12.85
N ALA A 6 6.90 4.62 -12.82
CA ALA A 6 7.50 3.40 -12.27
C ALA A 6 8.80 3.00 -12.99
N ARG A 7 8.80 3.07 -14.34
CA ARG A 7 10.01 2.80 -15.13
C ARG A 7 11.14 3.79 -14.83
N ALA A 8 10.85 5.08 -14.70
CA ALA A 8 11.88 6.08 -14.39
C ALA A 8 12.45 5.96 -12.99
N LEU A 9 11.61 5.57 -12.01
CA LEU A 9 12.08 5.25 -10.66
C LEU A 9 13.05 4.07 -10.70
N ASN A 10 12.65 2.96 -11.31
CA ASN A 10 13.50 1.78 -11.43
C ASN A 10 14.82 2.08 -12.18
N THR A 11 14.79 2.90 -13.23
CA THR A 11 16.02 3.32 -13.93
C THR A 11 16.95 4.08 -12.99
N TYR A 12 16.45 5.06 -12.23
CA TYR A 12 17.27 5.79 -11.26
C TYR A 12 17.82 4.90 -10.15
N GLU A 13 17.01 3.96 -9.64
CA GLU A 13 17.43 3.00 -8.61
C GLU A 13 18.56 2.08 -9.11
N ILE A 14 18.53 1.69 -10.38
CA ILE A 14 19.57 0.86 -11.01
C ILE A 14 20.83 1.68 -11.32
N THR A 15 20.69 2.90 -11.84
CA THR A 15 21.84 3.68 -12.36
C THR A 15 22.48 4.62 -11.34
N GLY A 16 21.74 5.09 -10.35
CA GLY A 16 22.17 6.12 -9.39
C GLY A 16 22.50 7.49 -10.01
N ASN A 17 22.25 7.70 -11.30
CA ASN A 17 22.67 8.89 -12.03
C ASN A 17 21.78 10.10 -11.75
N ILE A 18 22.39 11.28 -11.62
CA ILE A 18 21.71 12.56 -11.39
C ILE A 18 20.74 12.91 -12.54
N ARG A 19 21.10 12.62 -13.79
CA ARG A 19 20.20 12.85 -14.94
C ARG A 19 18.94 11.99 -14.87
N ASP A 20 19.08 10.73 -14.44
CA ASP A 20 17.94 9.84 -14.27
C ASP A 20 17.05 10.27 -13.09
N LYS A 21 17.65 10.84 -12.03
CA LYS A 21 16.92 11.47 -10.92
C LYS A 21 16.03 12.62 -11.38
N GLU A 22 16.53 13.47 -12.27
CA GLU A 22 15.77 14.60 -12.82
C GLU A 22 14.59 14.11 -13.66
N ILE A 23 14.81 13.12 -14.53
CA ILE A 23 13.77 12.49 -15.34
C ILE A 23 12.69 11.84 -14.46
N MET A 24 13.11 11.12 -13.41
CA MET A 24 12.20 10.52 -12.44
C MET A 24 11.35 11.59 -11.73
N THR A 25 11.98 12.66 -11.27
CA THR A 25 11.31 13.76 -10.57
C THR A 25 10.28 14.45 -11.46
N ASN A 26 10.65 14.76 -12.71
CA ASN A 26 9.75 15.36 -13.67
C ASN A 26 8.55 14.46 -13.98
N ARG A 27 8.78 13.17 -14.24
CA ARG A 27 7.69 12.20 -14.50
C ARG A 27 6.78 12.01 -13.29
N LYS A 28 7.33 12.02 -12.07
CA LYS A 28 6.53 12.02 -10.83
C LYS A 28 5.66 13.27 -10.76
N MET A 29 6.23 14.45 -10.98
CA MET A 29 5.51 15.72 -10.96
C MET A 29 4.36 15.75 -11.98
N THR A 30 4.62 15.37 -13.24
CA THR A 30 3.58 15.34 -14.28
C THR A 30 2.45 14.37 -13.93
N TYR A 31 2.79 13.20 -13.38
CA TYR A 31 1.80 12.23 -12.94
C TYR A 31 0.94 12.78 -11.79
N ASP A 32 1.58 13.34 -10.76
CA ASP A 32 0.91 13.89 -9.59
C ASP A 32 -0.01 15.06 -9.99
N LEU A 33 0.42 15.93 -10.92
CA LEU A 33 -0.40 17.00 -11.46
C LEU A 33 -1.62 16.46 -12.22
N LYS A 34 -1.43 15.45 -13.08
CA LYS A 34 -2.56 14.82 -13.78
C LYS A 34 -3.55 14.20 -12.82
N LEU A 35 -3.07 13.52 -11.77
CA LEU A 35 -3.94 12.91 -10.77
C LEU A 35 -4.78 13.96 -10.04
N ARG A 36 -4.17 15.10 -9.66
CA ARG A 36 -4.89 16.24 -9.07
C ARG A 36 -5.99 16.78 -10.00
N THR A 37 -5.70 16.90 -11.30
CA THR A 37 -6.69 17.33 -12.29
C THR A 37 -7.85 16.34 -12.41
N LEU A 38 -7.56 15.04 -12.48
CA LEU A 38 -8.58 14.00 -12.55
C LEU A 38 -9.48 13.98 -11.31
N HIS A 39 -8.90 14.10 -10.12
CA HIS A 39 -9.68 14.20 -8.88
C HIS A 39 -10.59 15.42 -8.89
N ARG A 40 -10.09 16.60 -9.32
CA ARG A 40 -10.92 17.80 -9.42
C ARG A 40 -12.07 17.62 -10.40
N GLN A 41 -11.81 17.01 -11.55
CA GLN A 41 -12.84 16.72 -12.56
C GLN A 41 -13.89 15.74 -12.03
N ALA A 42 -13.47 14.65 -11.39
CA ALA A 42 -14.36 13.67 -10.78
C ALA A 42 -15.25 14.32 -9.69
N ASN A 43 -14.67 15.14 -8.83
CA ASN A 43 -15.40 15.84 -7.77
C ASN A 43 -16.41 16.85 -8.34
N SER A 44 -16.01 17.62 -9.36
CA SER A 44 -16.91 18.55 -10.04
C SER A 44 -18.08 17.82 -10.69
N LYS A 45 -17.80 16.70 -11.36
CA LYS A 45 -18.81 15.85 -12.01
C LYS A 45 -19.79 15.28 -10.96
N PHE A 46 -19.27 14.73 -9.86
CA PHE A 46 -20.06 14.21 -8.75
C PHE A 46 -21.03 15.25 -8.16
N ILE A 47 -20.58 16.50 -7.99
CA ILE A 47 -21.44 17.58 -7.49
C ILE A 47 -22.49 17.97 -8.55
N GLN A 48 -22.10 18.09 -9.82
CA GLN A 48 -22.99 18.50 -10.91
C GLN A 48 -24.09 17.48 -11.20
N GLU A 49 -23.77 16.19 -11.14
CA GLU A 49 -24.70 15.08 -11.42
C GLU A 49 -25.58 14.73 -10.22
N SER A 50 -25.35 15.34 -9.05
CA SER A 50 -26.16 15.06 -7.86
C SER A 50 -27.49 15.81 -7.86
N ASP A 51 -28.56 15.11 -7.51
CA ASP A 51 -29.89 15.70 -7.30
C ASP A 51 -29.89 16.76 -6.19
N ASN A 52 -29.03 16.57 -5.18
CA ASN A 52 -28.87 17.48 -4.05
C ASN A 52 -27.40 17.94 -3.91
N LYS A 53 -27.08 19.05 -4.59
CA LYS A 53 -25.73 19.65 -4.63
C LYS A 53 -25.17 19.98 -3.25
N PRO A 54 -25.93 20.61 -2.31
CA PRO A 54 -25.43 20.84 -0.95
C PRO A 54 -25.05 19.55 -0.23
N LYS A 55 -25.87 18.51 -0.34
CA LYS A 55 -25.58 17.21 0.30
C LYS A 55 -24.36 16.52 -0.32
N ALA A 56 -24.23 16.55 -1.64
CA ALA A 56 -23.06 16.00 -2.33
C ALA A 56 -21.77 16.73 -1.93
N LEU A 57 -21.81 18.07 -1.85
CA LEU A 57 -20.68 18.87 -1.39
C LEU A 57 -20.28 18.51 0.05
N TRP A 58 -21.26 18.43 0.96
CA TRP A 58 -21.00 18.02 2.35
C TRP A 58 -20.46 16.59 2.46
N SER A 59 -20.96 15.67 1.64
CA SER A 59 -20.44 14.30 1.58
C SER A 59 -18.97 14.28 1.13
N LEU A 60 -18.63 15.08 0.12
CA LEU A 60 -17.26 15.19 -0.38
C LEU A 60 -16.33 15.76 0.71
N ILE A 61 -16.70 16.86 1.36
CA ILE A 61 -15.93 17.46 2.46
C ILE A 61 -15.72 16.44 3.59
N ASN A 62 -16.76 15.69 3.95
CA ASN A 62 -16.66 14.67 4.98
C ASN A 62 -15.75 13.51 4.58
N SER A 63 -15.76 13.08 3.31
CA SER A 63 -14.88 12.01 2.82
C SER A 63 -13.41 12.40 2.85
N GLU A 64 -13.08 13.66 2.53
CA GLU A 64 -11.71 14.17 2.61
C GLU A 64 -11.27 14.33 4.07
N ARG A 65 -12.15 14.85 4.94
CA ARG A 65 -11.83 15.07 6.37
C ARG A 65 -11.61 13.78 7.15
N ARG A 66 -12.41 12.74 6.90
CA ARG A 66 -12.34 11.48 7.65
C ARG A 66 -11.15 10.61 7.26
N GLY A 67 -10.45 10.96 6.17
CA GLY A 67 -9.46 10.08 5.54
C GLY A 67 -10.14 8.85 4.93
N LYS A 68 -9.44 8.16 4.02
CA LYS A 68 -9.87 6.83 3.60
C LYS A 68 -9.74 5.93 4.82
N HIS A 69 -10.86 5.49 5.40
CA HIS A 69 -10.87 4.34 6.29
C HIS A 69 -10.40 3.15 5.44
N ASN A 70 -9.08 2.96 5.38
CA ASN A 70 -8.57 1.61 5.30
C ASN A 70 -9.07 1.01 6.61
N ASN A 71 -10.15 0.24 6.54
CA ASN A 71 -10.48 -0.65 7.64
C ASN A 71 -9.15 -1.32 7.97
N PRO A 72 -8.62 -1.22 9.20
CA PRO A 72 -7.51 -2.06 9.57
C PRO A 72 -8.09 -3.48 9.50
N GLU A 73 -7.96 -4.11 8.33
CA GLU A 73 -8.21 -5.54 8.20
C GLU A 73 -7.37 -6.14 9.32
N CYS A 74 -8.06 -6.70 10.30
CA CYS A 74 -7.41 -7.36 11.40
C CYS A 74 -6.55 -8.46 10.76
N PRO A 75 -5.23 -8.48 11.01
CA PRO A 75 -4.38 -9.47 10.40
C PRO A 75 -4.91 -10.87 10.78
N GLU A 76 -5.25 -11.66 9.77
CA GLU A 76 -5.65 -13.05 9.94
C GLU A 76 -4.45 -13.94 9.63
N LEU A 77 -4.08 -14.81 10.57
CA LEU A 77 -3.01 -15.79 10.40
C LEU A 77 -3.56 -17.18 10.70
N ILE A 78 -3.33 -18.13 9.80
CA ILE A 78 -3.69 -19.53 10.02
C ILE A 78 -2.49 -20.23 10.67
N ILE A 79 -2.66 -20.65 11.91
CA ILE A 79 -1.65 -21.39 12.68
C ILE A 79 -2.27 -22.74 13.04
N ASN A 80 -1.65 -23.85 12.64
CA ASN A 80 -2.10 -25.22 12.98
C ASN A 80 -3.61 -25.43 12.73
N ASN A 81 -4.12 -25.04 11.55
CA ASN A 81 -5.54 -25.07 11.16
C ASN A 81 -6.50 -24.18 11.99
N THR A 82 -5.98 -23.30 12.84
CA THR A 82 -6.78 -22.31 13.58
C THR A 82 -6.57 -20.91 13.01
N ILE A 83 -7.64 -20.13 12.90
CA ILE A 83 -7.59 -18.74 12.40
C ILE A 83 -7.40 -17.81 13.58
N VAL A 84 -6.24 -17.17 13.66
CA VAL A 84 -5.91 -16.16 14.67
C VAL A 84 -6.13 -14.78 14.07
N ARG A 85 -6.98 -13.99 14.72
CA ARG A 85 -7.38 -12.63 14.27
C ARG A 85 -6.89 -11.52 15.18
N LYS A 86 -6.37 -11.88 16.37
CA LYS A 86 -5.94 -10.90 17.36
C LYS A 86 -4.53 -10.42 16.99
N PRO A 87 -4.32 -9.12 16.76
CA PRO A 87 -3.03 -8.59 16.29
C PRO A 87 -1.85 -8.97 17.19
N THR A 88 -2.07 -9.03 18.51
CA THR A 88 -1.04 -9.40 19.48
C THR A 88 -0.59 -10.85 19.32
N GLU A 89 -1.53 -11.76 19.13
CA GLU A 89 -1.26 -13.20 18.96
C GLU A 89 -0.62 -13.47 17.59
N VAL A 90 -1.04 -12.75 16.54
CA VAL A 90 -0.37 -12.79 15.24
C VAL A 90 1.09 -12.33 15.35
N ALA A 91 1.33 -11.20 16.01
CA ALA A 91 2.69 -10.68 16.20
C ALA A 91 3.57 -11.65 17.00
N GLU A 92 3.03 -12.22 18.08
CA GLU A 92 3.75 -13.19 18.91
C GLU A 92 4.07 -14.48 18.16
N SER A 93 3.13 -15.00 17.36
CA SER A 93 3.38 -16.15 16.50
C SER A 93 4.47 -15.89 15.46
N LEU A 94 4.44 -14.72 14.82
CA LEU A 94 5.46 -14.35 13.84
C LEU A 94 6.83 -14.20 14.52
N ASN A 95 6.88 -13.50 15.66
CA ASN A 95 8.11 -13.32 16.43
C ASN A 95 8.72 -14.67 16.83
N THR A 96 7.90 -15.58 17.34
CA THR A 96 8.32 -16.93 17.73
C THR A 96 8.85 -17.72 16.54
N TYR A 97 8.15 -17.66 15.40
CA TYR A 97 8.61 -18.32 14.18
C TYR A 97 9.97 -17.77 13.72
N PHE A 98 10.13 -16.45 13.65
CA PHE A 98 11.37 -15.85 13.16
C PHE A 98 12.55 -16.01 14.11
N THR A 99 12.33 -16.13 15.43
CA THR A 99 13.41 -16.45 16.38
C THR A 99 13.82 -17.91 16.30
N GLN A 100 12.88 -18.82 16.05
CA GLN A 100 13.13 -20.26 16.06
C GLN A 100 13.50 -20.85 14.68
N ILE A 101 13.31 -20.10 13.58
CA ILE A 101 13.49 -20.65 12.22
C ILE A 101 14.91 -21.14 11.95
N ALA A 102 15.92 -20.50 12.54
CA ALA A 102 17.31 -20.95 12.40
C ALA A 102 17.49 -22.35 13.00
N ASP A 103 17.03 -22.55 14.24
CA ASP A 103 17.10 -23.84 14.94
C ASP A 103 16.26 -24.92 14.25
N ILE A 104 15.04 -24.57 13.83
CA ILE A 104 14.16 -25.48 13.07
C ILE A 104 14.83 -25.93 11.76
N THR A 105 15.53 -25.03 11.08
CA THR A 105 16.20 -25.33 9.81
C THR A 105 17.36 -26.29 10.02
N ILE A 106 18.17 -26.06 11.06
CA ILE A 106 19.29 -26.94 11.42
C ILE A 106 18.77 -28.33 11.82
N GLN A 107 17.77 -28.41 12.69
CA GLN A 107 17.18 -29.68 13.13
C GLN A 107 16.58 -30.50 11.98
N ARG A 108 15.93 -29.84 11.01
CA ARG A 108 15.40 -30.52 9.83
C ARG A 108 16.51 -31.12 8.96
N GLN A 109 17.64 -30.41 8.80
CA GLN A 109 18.78 -30.93 8.03
C GLN A 109 19.44 -32.11 8.74
N THR A 110 19.63 -32.05 10.06
CA THR A 110 20.22 -33.15 10.83
C THR A 110 19.32 -34.39 10.83
N ASN A 111 18.00 -34.23 10.95
CA ASN A 111 17.05 -35.34 10.94
C ASN A 111 16.85 -35.94 9.54
N ALA A 112 17.15 -35.19 8.47
CA ALA A 112 17.09 -35.70 7.10
C ALA A 112 18.36 -36.47 6.67
N LEU A 113 19.45 -36.35 7.44
CA LEU A 113 20.74 -37.01 7.19
C LEU A 113 20.97 -38.24 8.09
N ALA A 114 20.04 -38.55 9.00
CA ALA A 114 20.00 -39.74 9.85
C ALA A 114 19.04 -40.78 9.26
#